data_AF-A0A0B2S046-F1
#
_entry.id   AF-A0A0B2S046-F1
#
_cell.length_a   1.000
_cell.length_b   1.000
_cell.length_c   1.000
_cell.angle_alpha   90.00
_cell.angle_beta   90.00
_cell.angle_gamma   90.00
#
_symmetry.space_group_name_H-M   'P 1'
#
loop_
_entity.id
_entity.type
_entity.pdbx_description
1 polymer ?
#
loop_
_entity_poly.entity_id
_entity_poly.type
_entity_poly.pdbx_seq_one_letter_code
_entity_poly.pdbx_strand_id
1 'polypeptide(L)' 'MENKNNKSNDLKSEPWVVVIIFLLKKEQVPQNLEPTKCDDWDWYEWDHLSHPLFGPLEKMVKGAFDPFLI' A
#
# COMPACT_ATOMS: atom_id res chain seq x y z
N MET A 1 5.44 -46.87 3.39
CA MET A 1 4.16 -46.15 3.46
C MET A 1 4.50 -44.70 3.79
N GLU A 2 4.36 -43.83 2.80
CA GLU A 2 4.73 -42.42 2.85
C GLU A 2 3.67 -41.66 3.66
N ASN A 3 4.03 -41.01 4.77
CA ASN A 3 3.09 -40.18 5.53
C ASN A 3 3.37 -38.71 5.20
N LYS A 4 2.65 -38.24 4.18
CA LYS A 4 2.54 -36.82 3.83
C LYS A 4 1.69 -36.13 4.90
N ASN A 5 2.32 -35.46 5.86
CA ASN A 5 1.63 -34.47 6.68
C ASN A 5 2.44 -33.18 6.69
N ASN A 6 2.18 -32.42 5.63
CA ASN A 6 1.78 -31.03 5.68
C ASN A 6 2.78 -30.12 6.42
N LYS A 7 3.75 -29.62 5.63
CA LYS A 7 4.35 -28.31 5.89
C LYS A 7 3.21 -27.34 6.19
N SER A 8 3.14 -26.87 7.44
CA SER A 8 2.47 -25.61 7.74
C SER A 8 3.13 -24.60 6.82
N ASN A 9 2.44 -24.25 5.74
CA ASN A 9 2.75 -23.04 5.01
C ASN A 9 2.36 -21.92 5.96
N ASP A 10 3.29 -21.59 6.85
CA ASP A 10 3.30 -20.32 7.55
C ASP A 10 3.41 -19.28 6.44
N LEU A 11 2.25 -18.86 5.91
CA LEU A 11 2.09 -17.68 5.10
C LEU A 11 2.54 -16.53 6.00
N LYS A 12 3.84 -16.24 5.96
CA LYS A 12 4.38 -14.99 6.47
C LYS A 12 3.57 -13.91 5.78
N SER A 13 2.71 -13.23 6.53
CA SER A 13 2.00 -12.06 6.06
C SER A 13 3.03 -11.04 5.64
N GLU A 14 3.27 -10.91 4.33
CA GLU A 14 4.23 -9.94 3.83
C GLU A 14 3.74 -8.53 4.20
N PRO A 15 4.62 -7.67 4.73
CA PRO A 15 4.24 -6.30 5.05
C PRO A 15 3.94 -5.56 3.75
N TRP A 16 2.67 -5.21 3.56
CA TRP A 16 2.22 -4.36 2.47
C TRP A 16 2.97 -3.03 2.51
N VAL A 17 3.55 -2.60 1.39
CA VAL A 17 4.26 -1.32 1.28
C VAL A 17 3.33 -0.35 0.58
N VAL A 18 3.04 0.78 1.23
CA VAL A 18 2.36 1.91 0.57
C VAL A 18 3.45 2.85 0.05
N VAL A 19 3.51 3.02 -1.27
CA VAL A 19 4.40 4.00 -1.90
C VAL A 19 3.57 5.24 -2.21
N ILE A 20 3.84 6.37 -1.57
CA ILE A 20 3.22 7.65 -1.91
C ILE A 20 4.17 8.35 -2.88
N ILE A 21 3.74 8.52 -4.14
CA ILE A 21 4.53 9.20 -5.17
C ILE A 21 3.94 10.58 -5.39
N PHE A 22 4.76 11.62 -5.21
CA PHE A 22 4.40 12.99 -5.59
C PHE A 22 4.83 13.23 -7.04
N LEU A 23 3.90 13.63 -7.90
CA LEU A 23 4.22 14.04 -9.26
C LEU A 23 4.51 15.55 -9.33
N LEU A 24 5.62 15.88 -9.96
CA LEU A 24 5.97 17.27 -10.32
C LEU A 24 5.29 17.73 -11.64
N LYS A 25 4.69 16.80 -12.41
CA LYS A 25 4.11 17.09 -13.72
C LYS A 25 2.73 16.47 -13.87
N LYS A 26 1.73 17.33 -14.10
CA LYS A 26 0.27 17.08 -14.01
C LYS A 26 -0.29 16.07 -15.02
N GLU A 27 0.49 15.63 -16.00
CA GLU A 27 0.01 14.90 -17.17
C GLU A 27 0.34 13.40 -17.15
N GLN A 28 1.05 12.93 -16.12
CA GLN A 28 1.40 11.51 -16.02
C GLN A 28 0.35 10.75 -15.21
N VAL A 29 -0.11 9.63 -15.78
CA VAL A 29 -1.00 8.67 -15.11
C VAL A 29 -0.12 7.52 -14.61
N PRO A 30 -0.30 7.04 -13.36
CA PRO A 30 0.47 5.92 -12.86
C PRO A 30 0.21 4.67 -13.70
N GLN A 31 1.23 3.83 -13.85
CA GLN A 31 1.12 2.52 -14.49
C GLN A 31 1.52 1.47 -13.48
N ASN A 32 0.68 0.44 -13.33
CA ASN A 32 0.99 -0.69 -12.48
C ASN A 32 2.01 -1.62 -13.16
N LEU A 33 3.30 -1.42 -12.87
CA LEU A 33 4.40 -2.22 -13.40
C LEU A 33 4.66 -3.50 -12.59
N GLU A 34 4.10 -3.61 -11.39
CA GLU A 34 4.29 -4.75 -10.48
C GLU A 34 2.94 -5.36 -10.05
N PRO A 35 2.15 -5.92 -10.98
CA PRO A 35 0.79 -6.40 -10.71
C PRO A 35 0.70 -7.58 -9.73
N THR A 36 1.83 -8.22 -9.42
CA THR A 36 1.89 -9.29 -8.41
C THR A 36 2.05 -8.75 -6.98
N LYS A 37 2.33 -7.46 -6.82
CA LYS A 37 2.56 -6.81 -5.51
C LYS A 37 1.52 -5.74 -5.19
N CYS A 38 0.94 -5.12 -6.20
CA CYS A 38 -0.04 -4.05 -6.07
C CYS A 38 -1.09 -4.26 -7.15
N ASP A 39 -2.37 -4.18 -6.81
CA ASP A 39 -3.44 -4.40 -7.78
C ASP A 39 -3.61 -3.20 -8.72
N ASP A 40 -3.56 -1.98 -8.18
CA ASP A 40 -3.73 -0.75 -8.95
C ASP A 40 -3.20 0.50 -8.22
N TRP A 41 -3.14 1.61 -8.95
CA TRP A 41 -2.74 2.93 -8.45
C TRP A 41 -3.78 3.98 -8.85
N ASP A 42 -4.20 4.79 -7.89
CA ASP A 42 -5.13 5.89 -8.14
C ASP A 42 -4.81 7.12 -7.29
N TRP A 43 -5.34 8.26 -7.68
CA TRP A 43 -5.18 9.53 -6.99
C TRP A 43 -6.31 9.77 -6.00
N TYR A 44 -5.95 10.14 -4.78
CA TYR A 44 -6.89 10.51 -3.73
C TYR A 44 -6.56 11.91 -3.22
N GLU A 45 -7.60 12.68 -2.92
CA GLU A 45 -7.43 13.91 -2.14
C GLU A 45 -7.07 13.54 -0.69
N TRP A 46 -6.21 14.33 -0.06
CA TRP A 46 -5.67 14.00 1.27
C TRP A 46 -6.75 13.96 2.37
N ASP A 47 -7.79 14.76 2.22
CA ASP A 47 -8.97 14.78 3.07
C ASP A 47 -10.00 13.68 2.75
N HIS A 48 -9.84 12.99 1.62
CA HIS A 48 -10.75 11.95 1.12
C HIS A 48 -10.03 10.64 0.80
N LEU A 49 -9.11 10.21 1.66
CA LEU A 49 -8.42 8.93 1.51
C LEU A 49 -9.39 7.73 1.59
N SER A 50 -9.11 6.70 0.80
CA SER A 50 -9.86 5.44 0.84
C SER A 50 -9.65 4.70 2.16
N HIS A 51 -10.67 3.92 2.55
CA HIS A 51 -10.65 3.15 3.78
C HIS A 51 -10.97 1.66 3.48
N PRO A 52 -10.35 0.71 4.20
CA PRO A 52 -9.43 0.91 5.33
C PRO A 52 -8.01 1.31 4.90
N LEU A 53 -7.37 2.20 5.67
CA LEU A 53 -5.97 2.57 5.47
C LEU A 53 -5.02 1.48 5.99
N PHE A 54 -3.84 1.39 5.37
CA PHE A 54 -2.75 0.58 5.90
C PHE A 54 -2.32 1.11 7.28
N GLY A 55 -2.22 0.23 8.28
CA GLY A 55 -2.07 0.62 9.68
C GLY A 55 -0.96 1.65 9.99
N PRO A 56 0.26 1.52 9.42
CA PRO A 56 1.29 2.56 9.55
C PRO A 56 0.87 3.93 8.99
N LEU A 57 0.27 3.98 7.79
CA LEU A 57 -0.24 5.23 7.20
C LEU A 57 -1.37 5.81 8.06
N GLU A 58 -2.29 4.97 8.53
CA GLU A 58 -3.38 5.39 9.41
C GLU A 58 -2.85 6.05 10.70
N LYS A 59 -1.80 5.47 11.32
CA LYS A 59 -1.14 6.05 12.50
C LYS A 59 -0.51 7.41 12.19
N MET A 60 0.10 7.57 11.02
CA MET A 60 0.69 8.85 10.60
C MET A 60 -0.37 9.93 10.41
N VAL A 61 -1.45 9.61 9.69
CA VAL A 61 -2.58 10.53 9.47
C VAL A 61 -3.21 10.95 10.81
N LYS A 62 -3.44 9.99 11.72
CA LYS A 62 -3.92 10.27 13.08
C LYS A 62 -2.95 11.09 13.92
N GLY A 63 -1.66 11.03 13.60
CA GLY A 63 -0.60 11.84 14.20
C GLY A 63 -0.49 13.26 13.65
N ALA A 64 -1.48 13.71 12.86
CA ALA A 64 -1.51 15.02 12.21
C ALA A 64 -0.33 15.28 11.25
N PHE A 65 0.24 14.21 10.67
CA PHE A 65 1.16 14.35 9.55
C PHE A 65 0.39 14.86 8.33
N ASP A 66 0.91 15.89 7.66
CA ASP A 66 0.41 16.39 6.39
C ASP A 66 1.60 16.54 5.42
N PRO A 67 1.62 15.77 4.32
CA PRO A 67 2.75 15.79 3.39
C PRO A 67 2.88 17.08 2.58
N PHE A 68 1.86 17.96 2.59
CA PHE A 68 1.85 19.20 1.82
C PHE A 68 2.30 20.43 2.63
N LEU A 69 2.53 20.29 3.94
CA LEU A 69 3.01 21.37 4.80
C LEU A 69 4.54 21.57 4.75
N ILE A 70 5.23 21.00 3.75
CA ILE A 70 6.69 21.06 3.57
C ILE A 70 7.04 22.01 2.42
#